data_AF-A0A6N8DS34-F1
#
_entry.id   AF-A0A6N8DS34-F1
#
_cell.length_a   1.000
_cell.length_b   1.000
_cell.length_c   1.000
_cell.angle_alpha   90.00
_cell.angle_beta   90.00
_cell.angle_gamma   90.00
#
_symmetry.space_group_name_H-M   'P 1'
#
loop_
_entity.id
_entity.type
_entity.pdbx_description
1 polymer ?
#
loop_
_entity_poly.entity_id
_entity_poly.type
_entity_poly.pdbx_seq_one_letter_code
_entity_poly.pdbx_strand_id
1 'polypeptide(L)' 'MVPITVLVDEKPKCVVRPNDLKHLQRFLRTGKPWLLAGAPEGKLTHREADEAERAVFENARGLHCIAGGEDEDFFGAPL' A
#
# COMPACT_ATOMS: atom_id res chain seq x y z
N MET A 1 -5.90 -2.09 10.67
CA MET A 1 -5.12 -3.31 10.34
C MET A 1 -3.63 -3.00 10.38
N VAL A 2 -2.75 -4.01 10.34
CA VAL A 2 -1.32 -3.82 10.08
C VAL A 2 -1.07 -3.38 8.63
N PRO A 3 0.06 -2.71 8.31
CA PRO A 3 0.43 -2.40 6.95
C PRO A 3 0.58 -3.65 6.07
N ILE A 4 0.04 -3.58 4.86
CA ILE A 4 0.01 -4.64 3.86
C ILE A 4 0.79 -4.17 2.63
N THR A 5 1.73 -4.99 2.19
CA THR A 5 2.45 -4.78 0.93
C THR A 5 1.69 -5.44 -0.21
N VAL A 6 1.43 -4.67 -1.25
CA VAL A 6 0.89 -5.15 -2.53
C VAL A 6 2.05 -5.42 -3.47
N LEU A 7 2.02 -6.57 -4.12
CA LEU A 7 3.05 -7.04 -5.02
C LEU A 7 2.48 -7.24 -6.43
N VAL A 8 3.33 -6.99 -7.42
CA VAL A 8 3.11 -7.33 -8.82
C VAL A 8 4.23 -8.28 -9.21
N ASP A 9 3.90 -9.50 -9.60
CA ASP A 9 4.88 -10.54 -9.94
C ASP A 9 5.93 -10.72 -8.83
N GLU A 10 5.46 -10.78 -7.59
CA GLU A 10 6.26 -10.92 -6.37
C GLU A 10 7.21 -9.75 -6.05
N LYS A 11 7.11 -8.64 -6.81
CA LYS A 11 7.84 -7.40 -6.53
C LYS A 11 6.97 -6.42 -5.76
N PRO A 12 7.42 -5.87 -4.62
CA PRO A 12 6.69 -4.84 -3.90
C PRO A 12 6.38 -3.63 -4.79
N LYS A 13 5.14 -3.15 -4.74
CA LYS A 13 4.67 -2.00 -5.53
C LYS A 13 4.23 -0.84 -4.63
N CYS A 14 3.58 -1.16 -3.52
CA CYS A 14 3.21 -0.19 -2.49
C CYS A 14 2.93 -0.89 -1.17
N VAL A 15 3.02 -0.12 -0.09
CA VAL A 15 2.60 -0.50 1.25
C VAL A 15 1.41 0.36 1.66
N VAL A 16 0.33 -0.27 2.11
CA VAL A 16 -0.95 0.38 2.43
C VAL A 16 -1.49 -0.09 3.77
N ARG A 17 -2.27 0.74 4.46
CA ARG A 17 -2.94 0.38 5.72
C ARG A 17 -4.45 0.51 5.56
N PRO A 18 -5.13 -0.49 4.99
CA PRO A 18 -6.58 -0.47 4.84
C PRO A 18 -7.27 -0.63 6.20
N ASN A 19 -8.44 0.00 6.34
CA ASN A 19 -9.25 -0.08 7.57
C ASN A 19 -9.72 -1.51 7.84
N ASP A 20 -10.11 -2.23 6.79
CA ASP A 20 -10.56 -3.62 6.83
C ASP A 20 -10.23 -4.36 5.52
N LEU A 21 -10.55 -5.66 5.48
CA LEU A 21 -10.37 -6.49 4.28
C LEU A 21 -11.21 -6.02 3.09
N LYS A 22 -12.40 -5.42 3.32
CA LYS A 22 -13.24 -4.92 2.22
C LYS A 22 -12.60 -3.70 1.56
N HIS A 23 -11.98 -2.83 2.36
CA HIS A 23 -11.23 -1.67 1.89
C HIS A 23 -10.02 -2.14 1.07
N LEU A 24 -9.27 -3.15 1.55
CA LEU A 24 -8.17 -3.75 0.77
C LEU A 24 -8.65 -4.29 -0.58
N GLN A 25 -9.72 -5.11 -0.59
CA GLN A 25 -10.27 -5.70 -1.81
C GLN A 25 -10.77 -4.62 -2.78
N ARG A 26 -11.39 -3.55 -2.27
CA ARG A 26 -11.78 -2.39 -3.08
C ARG A 26 -10.56 -1.74 -3.72
N PHE A 27 -9.50 -1.47 -2.96
CA PHE A 27 -8.27 -0.87 -3.47
C PHE A 27 -7.62 -1.73 -4.56
N LEU A 28 -7.48 -3.04 -4.35
CA LEU A 28 -6.90 -3.95 -5.34
C LEU A 28 -7.70 -3.98 -6.64
N ARG A 29 -9.04 -3.88 -6.55
CA ARG A 29 -9.92 -3.83 -7.72
C ARG A 29 -9.84 -2.48 -8.45
N THR A 30 -9.98 -1.36 -7.75
CA THR A 30 -10.04 -0.03 -8.38
C THR A 30 -8.66 0.51 -8.75
N GLY A 31 -7.63 0.15 -7.99
CA GLY A 31 -6.24 0.54 -8.23
C GLY A 31 -5.53 -0.34 -9.26
N LYS A 32 -6.17 -1.41 -9.76
CA LYS A 32 -5.58 -2.35 -10.73
C LYS A 32 -4.88 -1.67 -11.93
N PRO A 33 -5.45 -0.64 -12.58
CA PRO A 33 -4.78 0.05 -13.70
C PRO A 33 -3.45 0.70 -13.31
N TRP A 34 -3.35 1.23 -12.08
CA TRP A 34 -2.10 1.83 -11.57
C TRP A 34 -1.11 0.76 -11.11
N LEU A 35 -1.59 -0.27 -10.42
CA LEU A 35 -0.75 -1.36 -9.93
C LEU A 35 -0.06 -2.11 -11.09
N LEU A 36 -0.81 -2.39 -12.16
CA LEU A 36 -0.32 -3.11 -13.35
C LEU A 36 0.24 -2.19 -14.43
N ALA A 37 0.46 -0.90 -14.13
CA ALA A 37 1.11 0.01 -15.07
C ALA A 37 2.54 -0.48 -15.37
N GLY A 38 2.78 -0.90 -16.61
CA GLY A 38 4.05 -1.49 -17.06
C GLY A 38 4.10 -3.03 -17.00
N ALA A 39 3.11 -3.69 -16.39
CA ALA A 39 2.96 -5.14 -16.37
C ALA A 39 1.48 -5.54 -16.46
N PRO A 40 0.82 -5.39 -17.64
CA PRO A 40 -0.62 -5.57 -17.79
C PRO A 40 -1.13 -6.98 -17.44
N GLU A 41 -0.29 -7.99 -17.64
CA GLU A 41 -0.56 -9.39 -17.32
C GLU A 41 0.01 -9.81 -15.95
N GLY A 42 0.57 -8.87 -15.20
CA GLY A 42 1.19 -9.12 -13.91
C GLY A 42 0.21 -9.67 -12.88
N LYS A 43 0.69 -10.57 -12.04
CA LYS A 43 -0.09 -11.17 -10.96
C LYS A 43 -0.07 -10.28 -9.72
N LEU A 44 -1.25 -9.87 -9.26
CA LEU A 44 -1.42 -9.17 -7.99
C LEU A 44 -1.48 -10.15 -6.83
N THR A 45 -0.63 -9.94 -5.83
CA THR A 45 -0.67 -10.60 -4.52
C THR A 45 -0.46 -9.57 -3.41
N HIS A 46 -0.70 -9.97 -2.16
CA HIS A 46 -0.45 -9.12 -1.00
C HIS A 46 0.01 -9.94 0.20
N ARG A 47 0.82 -9.34 1.06
CA ARG A 47 1.26 -9.91 2.35
C ARG A 47 1.40 -8.81 3.39
N GLU A 48 1.59 -9.18 4.65
CA GLU A 48 2.03 -8.22 5.66
C GLU A 48 3.36 -7.58 5.24
N ALA A 49 3.50 -6.30 5.51
CA ALA A 49 4.72 -5.56 5.21
C ALA A 49 5.89 -6.11 6.04
N ASP A 50 7.05 -6.23 5.43
CA ASP A 50 8.29 -6.54 6.16
C ASP A 50 8.79 -5.30 6.92
N GLU A 51 9.93 -5.41 7.59
CA GLU A 51 10.49 -4.32 8.39
C GLU A 51 10.89 -3.11 7.53
N ALA A 52 11.48 -3.33 6.35
CA ALA A 52 11.91 -2.26 5.47
C ALA A 52 10.71 -1.51 4.86
N GLU A 53 9.70 -2.25 4.42
CA GLU A 53 8.45 -1.70 3.88
C GLU A 53 7.66 -0.94 4.95
N ARG A 54 7.63 -1.45 6.19
CA ARG A 54 7.07 -0.73 7.34
C ARG A 54 7.81 0.57 7.62
N ALA A 55 9.13 0.58 7.56
CA ALA A 55 9.90 1.80 7.77
C ALA A 55 9.56 2.88 6.71
N VAL A 56 9.38 2.50 5.45
CA VAL A 56 8.92 3.43 4.39
C VAL A 56 7.52 3.96 4.71
N PHE A 57 6.59 3.08 5.11
CA PHE A 57 5.24 3.48 5.48
C PHE A 57 5.24 4.49 6.64
N GLU A 58 5.95 4.19 7.74
CA GLU A 58 6.00 5.06 8.91
C GLU A 58 6.66 6.41 8.61
N ASN A 59 7.71 6.45 7.79
CA ASN A 59 8.34 7.69 7.36
C ASN A 59 7.38 8.56 6.53
N ALA A 60 6.70 7.96 5.55
CA ALA A 60 5.73 8.67 4.71
C ALA A 60 4.53 9.16 5.53
N ARG A 61 4.05 8.35 6.48
CA ARG A 61 2.99 8.71 7.43
C ARG A 61 3.41 9.86 8.34
N GLY A 62 4.64 9.82 8.87
CA GLY A 62 5.18 10.90 9.69
C GLY A 62 5.21 12.23 8.93
N LEU A 63 5.64 12.20 7.65
CA LEU A 63 5.61 13.38 6.79
C LEU A 63 4.18 13.91 6.58
N HIS A 64 3.20 13.03 6.35
CA HIS A 64 1.79 13.40 6.24
C HIS A 64 1.28 14.09 7.50
N CYS A 65 1.59 13.57 8.69
CA CYS A 65 1.21 14.17 9.96
C CYS A 65 1.87 15.53 10.19
N ILE A 66 3.14 15.70 9.82
CA ILE A 66 3.85 17.00 9.90
C ILE A 66 3.16 18.05 9.01
N ALA A 67 2.60 17.64 7.87
CA ALA A 67 1.82 18.51 6.99
C ALA A 67 0.40 18.81 7.53
N GLY A 68 0.03 18.30 8.70
CA GLY A 68 -1.27 18.51 9.34
C GLY A 68 -2.34 17.46 9.01
N GLY A 69 -1.97 16.36 8.35
CA GLY A 69 -2.88 15.25 8.08
C GLY A 69 -3.10 14.32 9.27
N GLU A 70 -4.27 13.69 9.34
CA GLU A 70 -4.61 12.74 10.40
C GLU A 70 -4.01 11.35 10.12
N ASP A 71 -3.69 10.62 11.18
CA ASP A 71 -3.13 9.25 11.06
C ASP A 71 -4.06 8.32 10.29
N GLU A 72 -5.36 8.43 10.56
CA GLU A 72 -6.40 7.59 9.97
C GLU A 72 -6.62 7.88 8.47
N ASP A 73 -6.27 9.08 8.02
CA ASP A 73 -6.41 9.51 6.63
C ASP A 73 -5.22 9.06 5.75
N PHE A 74 -4.09 8.69 6.36
CA PHE A 74 -2.94 8.20 5.61
C PHE A 74 -3.16 6.76 5.13
N PHE A 75 -3.32 6.60 3.81
CA PHE A 75 -3.59 5.30 3.22
C PHE A 75 -2.34 4.45 2.96
N GLY A 76 -1.24 5.03 2.49
CA GLY A 76 -0.05 4.27 2.10
C GLY A 76 0.96 5.02 1.24
N ALA A 77 2.02 4.31 0.85
CA ALA A 77 3.14 4.84 0.07
C ALA A 77 3.58 3.85 -1.03
N PRO A 78 4.04 4.35 -2.19
CA PRO A 78 4.71 3.52 -3.19
C PRO A 78 6.04 2.96 -2.66
N LEU A 79 6.44 1.79 -3.17
CA LEU A 79 7.72 1.12 -2.89
C LEU A 79 8.57 1.06 -4.16
#